data_AF-A0A2D0J6J7-F1
#
_entry.id   AF-A0A2D0J6J7-F1
#
_cell.length_a   1.000
_cell.length_b   1.000
_cell.length_c   1.000
_cell.angle_alpha   90.00
_cell.angle_beta   90.00
_cell.angle_gamma   90.00
#
_symmetry.space_group_name_H-M   'P 1'
#
loop_
_entity.id
_entity.type
_entity.pdbx_description
1 polymer ?
#
loop_
_entity_poly.entity_id
_entity_poly.type
_entity_poly.pdbx_seq_one_letter_code
_entity_poly.pdbx_strand_id
1 'polypeptide(L)'
;MGNVVKIGDIGTEHGDCSATPVITGASTVKVDGAYLARQGDALASHCSHPRTISGGSGSVFIEGKPAARTGDAVDCGGVVIGGGSVNIG
;
A
#
# COMPACT_ATOMS: atom_id res chain seq x y z
N MET A 1 0.13 -13.91 0.93
CA MET A 1 -1.14 -13.88 0.17
C MET A 1 -2.12 -12.94 0.85
N GLY A 2 -2.54 -11.88 0.17
CA GLY A 2 -3.52 -10.92 0.66
C GLY A 2 -4.12 -10.10 -0.48
N ASN A 3 -5.20 -9.36 -0.21
CA ASN A 3 -5.80 -8.49 -1.21
C ASN A 3 -4.79 -7.45 -1.70
N VAL A 4 -4.93 -7.06 -2.95
CA VAL A 4 -4.10 -5.99 -3.51
C VAL A 4 -4.40 -4.65 -2.85
N VAL A 5 -3.35 -3.86 -2.64
CA VAL A 5 -3.46 -2.48 -2.15
C VAL A 5 -3.47 -1.55 -3.36
N LYS A 6 -4.31 -0.52 -3.33
CA LYS A 6 -4.52 0.46 -4.39
C LYS A 6 -4.45 1.87 -3.82
N ILE A 7 -4.30 2.87 -4.70
CA ILE A 7 -4.51 4.27 -4.31
C ILE A 7 -5.89 4.41 -3.67
N GLY A 8 -5.93 5.06 -2.50
CA GLY A 8 -7.13 5.24 -1.68
C GLY A 8 -7.31 4.20 -0.58
N ASP A 9 -6.66 3.04 -0.66
CA ASP A 9 -6.68 2.04 0.42
C ASP A 9 -5.88 2.58 1.64
N ILE A 10 -6.13 2.01 2.83
CA ILE A 10 -5.71 2.61 4.11
C ILE A 10 -4.44 1.97 4.67
N GLY A 11 -3.49 2.79 5.13
CA GLY A 11 -2.48 2.38 6.09
C GLY A 11 -2.95 2.63 7.52
N THR A 12 -2.89 1.60 8.37
CA THR A 12 -3.40 1.67 9.75
C THR A 12 -2.70 2.74 10.59
N GLU A 13 -3.34 3.11 11.70
CA GLU A 13 -2.72 3.93 12.74
C GLU A 13 -1.54 3.22 13.42
N HIS A 14 -0.69 4.00 14.09
CA HIS A 14 0.30 3.52 15.05
C HIS A 14 0.62 4.61 16.07
N GLY A 15 0.78 4.23 17.34
CA GLY A 15 0.87 5.20 18.43
C GLY A 15 -0.35 6.13 18.41
N ASP A 16 -0.11 7.44 18.52
CA ASP A 16 -1.16 8.46 18.46
C ASP A 16 -1.46 8.96 17.04
N CYS A 17 -0.88 8.31 16.01
CA CYS A 17 -0.96 8.75 14.62
C CYS A 17 -2.05 8.02 13.86
N SER A 18 -3.12 8.73 13.49
CA SER A 18 -4.30 8.18 12.82
C SER A 18 -4.00 7.55 11.46
N ALA A 19 -4.86 6.63 11.01
CA ALA A 19 -4.76 5.99 9.71
C ALA A 19 -4.83 7.00 8.55
N THR A 20 -4.11 6.73 7.45
CA THR A 20 -4.08 7.60 6.27
C THR A 20 -4.09 6.80 4.97
N PRO A 21 -4.62 7.35 3.86
CA PRO A 21 -4.71 6.63 2.59
C PRO A 21 -3.37 6.55 1.86
N VAL A 22 -3.22 5.53 1.01
CA VAL A 22 -2.22 5.46 -0.05
C VAL A 22 -2.54 6.50 -1.12
N ILE A 23 -1.55 7.30 -1.51
CA ILE A 23 -1.74 8.45 -2.43
C ILE A 23 -0.95 8.35 -3.73
N THR A 24 -0.05 7.39 -3.84
CA THR A 24 0.68 7.09 -5.08
C THR A 24 0.62 5.61 -5.39
N GLY A 25 0.87 5.25 -6.63
CA GLY A 25 0.73 3.89 -7.13
C GLY A 25 1.42 3.72 -8.47
N ALA A 26 1.16 2.58 -9.12
CA ALA A 26 1.57 2.30 -10.48
C ALA A 26 0.98 3.31 -11.48
N SER A 27 1.62 3.45 -12.62
CA SER A 27 1.14 4.32 -13.71
C SER A 27 0.30 3.58 -14.75
N THR A 28 0.43 2.26 -14.83
CA THR A 28 -0.16 1.44 -15.91
C THR A 28 -1.11 0.35 -15.43
N VAL A 29 -1.02 -0.09 -14.18
CA VAL A 29 -1.79 -1.25 -13.69
C VAL A 29 -2.87 -0.81 -12.71
N LYS A 30 -4.12 -1.17 -13.03
CA LYS A 30 -5.30 -0.89 -12.20
C LYS A 30 -6.02 -2.17 -11.80
N VAL A 31 -6.65 -2.13 -10.63
CA VAL A 31 -7.65 -3.10 -10.18
C VAL A 31 -8.85 -2.32 -9.66
N ASP A 32 -10.06 -2.76 -9.97
CA ASP A 32 -11.31 -2.11 -9.53
C ASP A 32 -11.34 -0.58 -9.78
N GLY A 33 -10.72 -0.14 -10.88
CA GLY A 33 -10.67 1.27 -11.29
C GLY A 33 -9.54 2.12 -10.67
N ALA A 34 -8.82 1.62 -9.67
CA ALA A 34 -7.73 2.34 -8.99
C ALA A 34 -6.35 1.73 -9.30
N TYR A 35 -5.31 2.57 -9.34
CA TYR A 35 -3.94 2.10 -9.59
C TYR A 35 -3.40 1.29 -8.41
N LEU A 36 -2.71 0.19 -8.71
CA LEU A 36 -2.08 -0.67 -7.70
C LEU A 36 -0.96 0.06 -6.96
N ALA A 37 -0.91 -0.12 -5.65
CA ALA A 37 0.21 0.30 -4.82
C ALA A 37 1.30 -0.77 -4.80
N ARG A 38 2.53 -0.33 -4.55
CA ARG A 38 3.74 -1.14 -4.55
C ARG A 38 4.64 -0.70 -3.42
N GLN A 39 5.65 -1.51 -3.12
CA GLN A 39 6.73 -1.08 -2.25
C GLN A 39 7.32 0.25 -2.75
N GLY A 40 7.49 1.20 -1.83
CA GLY A 40 7.99 2.55 -2.12
C GLY A 40 6.92 3.55 -2.54
N ASP A 41 5.66 3.15 -2.72
CA ASP A 41 4.57 4.11 -2.94
C ASP A 41 4.17 4.76 -1.59
N ALA A 42 3.88 6.05 -1.63
CA ALA A 42 3.60 6.90 -0.47
C ALA A 42 2.15 6.81 0.01
N LEU A 43 1.98 6.98 1.32
CA LEU A 43 0.71 7.30 1.98
C LEU A 43 0.71 8.78 2.36
N ALA A 44 -0.47 9.35 2.59
CA ALA A 44 -0.57 10.70 3.13
C ALA A 44 0.13 10.76 4.51
N SER A 45 0.94 11.80 4.70
CA SER A 45 1.66 12.04 5.95
C SER A 45 0.69 12.19 7.13
N HIS A 46 1.15 11.79 8.30
CA HIS A 46 0.47 12.03 9.57
C HIS A 46 1.49 12.40 10.64
N CYS A 47 1.08 12.99 11.77
CA CYS A 47 2.00 13.35 12.86
C CYS A 47 3.27 14.06 12.38
N SER A 48 3.14 14.90 11.35
CA SER A 48 4.24 15.64 10.72
C SER A 48 5.41 14.79 10.19
N HIS A 49 5.20 13.52 9.82
CA HIS A 49 6.21 12.69 9.15
C HIS A 49 5.64 11.94 7.92
N PRO A 50 6.48 11.66 6.90
CA PRO A 50 6.06 10.93 5.72
C PRO A 50 5.82 9.45 6.02
N ARG A 51 5.11 8.78 5.11
CA ARG A 51 4.77 7.36 5.21
C ARG A 51 4.96 6.67 3.86
N THR A 52 5.60 5.52 3.84
CA THR A 52 5.89 4.76 2.62
C THR A 52 5.64 3.27 2.84
N ILE A 53 5.06 2.59 1.84
CA ILE A 53 4.93 1.12 1.89
C ILE A 53 6.33 0.50 1.87
N SER A 54 6.68 -0.23 2.93
CA SER A 54 8.00 -0.87 3.08
C SER A 54 7.98 -2.36 2.75
N GLY A 55 6.81 -3.01 2.81
CA GLY A 55 6.59 -4.41 2.41
C GLY A 55 6.09 -4.61 0.98
N GLY A 56 6.00 -5.87 0.55
CA GLY A 56 5.48 -6.24 -0.77
C GLY A 56 5.55 -7.75 -1.02
N SER A 57 4.98 -8.20 -2.14
CA SER A 57 5.08 -9.58 -2.63
C SER A 57 6.52 -9.97 -2.96
N GLY A 58 6.89 -11.21 -2.63
CA GLY A 58 8.19 -11.77 -3.01
C GLY A 58 8.25 -12.31 -4.45
N SER A 59 7.12 -12.41 -5.14
CA SER A 59 7.04 -13.05 -6.46
C SER A 59 6.25 -12.25 -7.50
N VAL A 60 5.43 -11.29 -7.09
CA VAL A 60 4.64 -10.45 -7.99
C VAL A 60 5.17 -9.02 -7.99
N PHE A 61 5.58 -8.57 -9.17
CA PHE A 61 6.17 -7.25 -9.39
C PHE A 61 5.30 -6.45 -10.34
N ILE A 62 5.03 -5.19 -9.99
CA ILE A 62 4.30 -4.23 -10.82
C ILE A 62 5.26 -3.10 -11.18
N GLU A 63 5.52 -2.92 -12.47
CA GLU A 63 6.51 -1.96 -12.98
C GLU A 63 7.89 -2.11 -12.27
N GLY A 64 8.31 -3.36 -12.06
CA GLY A 64 9.61 -3.69 -11.46
C GLY A 64 9.69 -3.57 -9.94
N LYS A 65 8.62 -3.15 -9.24
CA LYS A 65 8.58 -3.09 -7.77
C LYS A 65 7.65 -4.15 -7.18
N PRO A 66 7.95 -4.70 -5.98
CA PRO A 66 7.04 -5.62 -5.29
C PRO A 66 5.62 -5.06 -5.15
N ALA A 67 4.62 -5.84 -5.53
CA ALA A 67 3.22 -5.46 -5.38
C ALA A 67 2.82 -5.41 -3.90
N ALA A 68 2.14 -4.35 -3.47
CA ALA A 68 1.68 -4.23 -2.09
C ALA A 68 0.40 -5.03 -1.86
N ARG A 69 0.34 -5.70 -0.72
CA ARG A 69 -0.76 -6.57 -0.28
C ARG A 69 -1.23 -6.16 1.10
N THR A 70 -2.47 -6.51 1.44
CA THR A 70 -2.97 -6.39 2.81
C THR A 70 -1.99 -7.05 3.79
N GLY A 71 -1.62 -6.29 4.82
CA GLY A 71 -0.67 -6.71 5.85
C GLY A 71 0.80 -6.36 5.56
N ASP A 72 1.13 -5.85 4.38
CA ASP A 72 2.48 -5.35 4.11
C ASP A 72 2.76 -4.08 4.95
N ALA A 73 3.97 -3.97 5.48
CA ALA A 73 4.34 -2.92 6.43
C ALA A 73 4.43 -1.53 5.80
N VAL A 74 4.21 -0.52 6.64
CA VAL A 74 4.55 0.89 6.37
C VAL A 74 5.81 1.24 7.16
N ASP A 75 6.73 2.00 6.57
CA ASP A 75 8.06 2.34 7.12
C ASP A 75 8.03 2.96 8.53
N CYS A 76 7.07 3.85 8.81
CA CYS A 76 6.92 4.52 10.10
C CYS A 76 6.12 3.70 11.13
N GLY A 77 5.48 2.60 10.70
CA GLY A 77 4.62 1.76 11.53
C GLY A 77 3.23 1.53 10.94
N GLY A 78 2.61 0.44 11.37
CA GLY A 78 1.33 -0.05 10.84
C GLY A 78 1.48 -0.87 9.56
N VAL A 79 0.34 -1.20 8.95
CA VAL A 79 0.27 -2.00 7.72
C VAL A 79 -0.74 -1.39 6.75
N VAL A 80 -0.58 -1.67 5.45
CA VAL A 80 -1.61 -1.34 4.45
C VAL A 80 -2.72 -2.39 4.44
N ILE A 81 -3.96 -1.94 4.29
CA ILE A 81 -5.17 -2.76 4.21
C ILE A 81 -5.82 -2.55 2.86
N GLY A 82 -5.56 -3.49 1.95
CA GLY A 82 -6.19 -3.56 0.64
C GLY A 82 -7.52 -4.31 0.67
N GLY A 83 -8.30 -4.12 -0.38
CA GLY A 83 -9.56 -4.82 -0.62
C GLY A 83 -9.82 -5.00 -2.12
N GLY A 84 -11.03 -5.42 -2.47
CA GLY A 84 -11.45 -5.59 -3.85
C GLY A 84 -11.38 -7.04 -4.34
N SER A 85 -11.24 -7.21 -5.65
CA SER A 85 -11.47 -8.49 -6.34
C SER A 85 -10.23 -9.38 -6.53
N VAL A 86 -9.03 -8.87 -6.26
CA VAL A 86 -7.75 -9.54 -6.58
C VAL A 86 -6.92 -9.81 -5.33
N ASN A 87 -6.34 -11.03 -5.25
CA ASN A 87 -5.36 -11.42 -4.25
C ASN A 87 -3.98 -11.61 -4.90
N ILE A 88 -2.92 -11.19 -4.22
CA ILE A 88 -1.53 -11.39 -4.63
C ILE A 88 -0.75 -12.22 -3.60
N GLY A 89 0.09 -13.11 -4.12
CA GLY A 89 0.98 -14.03 -3.41
C GLY A 89 1.89 -13.36 -2.41
#